data_AF-A0A7G1I866-F1
#
_entry.id   AF-A0A7G1I866-F1
#
_cell.length_a   1.000
_cell.length_b   1.000
_cell.length_c   1.000
_cell.angle_alpha   90.00
_cell.angle_beta   90.00
_cell.angle_gamma   90.00
#
_symmetry.space_group_name_H-M   'P 1'
#
loop_
_entity.id
_entity.type
_entity.pdbx_description
1 polymer ?
#
loop_
_entity_poly.entity_id
_entity_poly.type
_entity_poly.pdbx_seq_one_letter_code
_entity_poly.pdbx_strand_id
1 'polypeptide(L)'
;MNAHVEQLEFQAEARQLLDLMVHSVYSNKDSFLRELISNASDALDKLRIEALRNKELNADTSDLHIQLEVDKGARTLTVRDNGIGMTRAEVVDLIGTLAKSGTAELRQQLRRPRTSRTTPPPRS
;
A
#
# COMPACT_ATOMS: atom_id res chain seq x y z
N MET A 1 -0.10 -30.39 -5.43
CA MET A 1 -1.13 -29.50 -5.98
C MET A 1 -0.47 -28.68 -7.08
N ASN A 2 -0.90 -28.81 -8.34
CA ASN A 2 -0.40 -27.95 -9.41
C ASN A 2 -1.03 -26.56 -9.22
N ALA A 3 -0.24 -25.59 -8.80
CA ALA A 3 -0.67 -24.20 -8.75
C ALA A 3 -0.92 -23.72 -10.18
N HIS A 4 -2.17 -23.44 -10.53
CA HIS A 4 -2.53 -22.84 -11.81
C HIS A 4 -2.03 -21.39 -11.78
N VAL A 5 -0.99 -21.09 -12.56
CA VAL A 5 -0.47 -19.73 -12.72
C VAL A 5 -1.40 -18.99 -13.68
N GLU A 6 -1.89 -17.84 -13.26
CA GLU A 6 -2.70 -16.94 -14.08
C GLU A 6 -1.97 -15.61 -14.22
N GLN A 7 -1.95 -15.07 -15.43
CA GLN A 7 -1.40 -13.74 -15.72
C GLN A 7 -2.57 -12.80 -16.02
N LEU A 8 -2.65 -11.71 -15.26
CA LEU A 8 -3.65 -10.66 -15.45
C LEU A 8 -2.94 -9.36 -15.79
N GLU A 9 -3.49 -8.62 -16.74
CA GLU A 9 -2.95 -7.32 -17.13
C GLU A 9 -3.56 -6.21 -16.26
N PHE A 10 -2.69 -5.32 -15.77
CA PHE A 10 -3.13 -4.07 -15.15
C PHE A 10 -3.97 -3.24 -16.14
N GLN A 11 -5.05 -2.65 -15.64
CA GLN A 11 -5.84 -1.68 -16.39
C GLN A 11 -4.99 -0.45 -16.74
N ALA A 12 -5.37 0.27 -17.80
CA ALA A 12 -4.57 1.39 -18.34
C ALA A 12 -4.29 2.48 -17.29
N GLU A 13 -5.26 2.74 -16.42
CA GLU A 13 -5.17 3.70 -15.32
C GLU A 13 -4.16 3.27 -14.25
N ALA A 14 -4.09 1.98 -13.95
CA ALA A 14 -3.13 1.42 -12.98
C ALA A 14 -1.69 1.50 -13.52
N ARG A 15 -1.49 1.24 -14.83
CA ARG A 15 -0.17 1.40 -15.47
C ARG A 15 0.35 2.85 -15.38
N GLN A 16 -0.49 3.82 -15.70
CA GLN A 16 -0.13 5.24 -15.60
C GLN A 16 0.21 5.67 -14.16
N LEU A 17 -0.49 5.11 -13.17
CA LEU A 17 -0.19 5.36 -11.76
C LEU A 17 1.17 4.79 -11.36
N LEU A 18 1.45 3.55 -11.75
CA LEU A 18 2.73 2.89 -11.45
C LEU A 18 3.91 3.68 -12.02
N ASP A 19 3.82 4.13 -13.28
CA ASP A 19 4.85 4.98 -13.90
C ASP A 19 5.09 6.26 -13.10
N LEU A 20 4.03 6.88 -12.59
CA LEU A 20 4.11 8.11 -11.82
C LEU A 20 4.68 7.88 -10.39
N MET A 21 4.33 6.76 -9.77
CA MET A 21 4.82 6.35 -8.45
C MET A 21 6.31 6.00 -8.48
N VAL A 22 6.79 5.38 -9.55
CA VAL A 22 8.24 5.09 -9.71
C VAL A 22 9.06 6.37 -9.54
N HIS A 23 8.62 7.50 -10.11
CA HIS A 23 9.33 8.76 -10.00
C HIS A 23 9.21 9.43 -8.62
N SER A 24 8.08 9.28 -7.92
CA SER A 24 7.85 9.92 -6.62
C SER A 24 8.52 9.17 -5.45
N VAL A 25 8.66 7.85 -5.53
CA VAL A 25 9.31 7.00 -4.51
C VAL A 25 10.79 7.38 -4.32
N TYR A 26 11.48 7.83 -5.38
CA TYR A 26 12.87 8.29 -5.28
C TYR A 26 13.01 9.55 -4.41
N SER A 27 11.94 10.33 -4.24
CA SER A 27 11.97 11.58 -3.47
C SER A 27 11.58 11.42 -2.00
N ASN A 28 10.90 10.34 -1.62
CA ASN A 28 10.35 10.13 -0.26
C ASN A 28 10.31 8.64 0.10
N LYS A 29 11.47 7.99 0.21
CA LYS A 29 11.59 6.55 0.47
C LYS A 29 10.87 6.09 1.74
N ASP A 30 10.84 6.92 2.78
CA ASP A 30 10.20 6.61 4.06
C ASP A 30 8.67 6.57 3.96
N SER A 31 8.10 7.22 2.94
CA SER A 31 6.64 7.27 2.75
C SER A 31 6.06 5.92 2.35
N PHE A 32 6.82 5.09 1.63
CA PHE A 32 6.37 3.77 1.21
C PHE A 32 6.22 2.83 2.41
N LEU A 33 7.22 2.78 3.30
CA LEU A 33 7.16 1.91 4.45
C LEU A 33 6.03 2.31 5.40
N ARG A 34 5.82 3.62 5.60
CA ARG A 34 4.66 4.12 6.35
C ARG A 34 3.35 3.60 5.77
N GLU A 35 3.18 3.66 4.45
CA GLU A 35 1.95 3.22 3.79
C GLU A 35 1.71 1.71 3.96
N LEU A 36 2.76 0.88 3.83
CA LEU A 36 2.64 -0.55 4.05
C LEU A 36 2.27 -0.88 5.50
N ILE A 37 2.88 -0.20 6.47
CA ILE A 37 2.56 -0.38 7.89
C ILE A 37 1.11 0.05 8.18
N SER A 38 0.64 1.17 7.60
CA SER A 38 -0.75 1.59 7.73
C SER A 38 -1.71 0.55 7.17
N ASN A 39 -1.45 0.01 5.96
CA ASN A 39 -2.29 -1.03 5.36
C ASN A 39 -2.34 -2.31 6.21
N ALA A 40 -1.19 -2.72 6.76
CA ALA A 40 -1.10 -3.87 7.66
C ALA A 40 -1.87 -3.62 8.97
N SER A 41 -1.77 -2.42 9.55
CA SER A 41 -2.54 -2.03 10.75
C SER A 41 -4.04 -2.10 10.49
N ASP A 42 -4.51 -1.55 9.36
CA ASP A 42 -5.92 -1.59 8.97
C ASP A 42 -6.42 -3.04 8.80
N ALA A 43 -5.58 -3.95 8.30
CA ALA A 43 -5.91 -5.36 8.15
C ALA A 43 -6.07 -6.07 9.51
N LEU A 44 -5.21 -5.75 10.49
CA LEU A 44 -5.31 -6.26 11.86
C LEU A 44 -6.58 -5.73 12.56
N ASP A 45 -6.86 -4.44 12.42
CA ASP A 45 -8.05 -3.82 13.03
C ASP A 45 -9.35 -4.39 12.45
N LYS A 46 -9.42 -4.58 11.13
CA LYS A 46 -10.55 -5.26 10.48
C LYS A 46 -10.75 -6.67 11.03
N LEU A 47 -9.68 -7.45 11.18
CA LEU A 47 -9.76 -8.80 11.74
C LEU A 47 -10.30 -8.79 13.17
N ARG A 48 -9.80 -7.86 13.99
CA ARG A 48 -10.24 -7.69 15.38
C ARG A 48 -11.73 -7.36 15.47
N ILE A 49 -12.22 -6.44 14.64
CA ILE A 49 -13.64 -6.07 14.60
C ILE A 49 -14.50 -7.25 14.14
N GLU A 50 -14.09 -7.95 13.09
CA GLU A 50 -14.86 -9.08 12.56
C GLU A 50 -14.90 -10.26 13.53
N ALA A 51 -13.82 -10.54 14.26
CA ALA A 51 -13.80 -11.55 15.32
C ALA A 51 -14.78 -11.24 16.48
N LEU A 52 -14.97 -9.95 16.79
CA LEU A 52 -15.96 -9.53 17.80
C LEU A 52 -17.40 -9.69 17.31
N ARG A 53 -17.64 -9.52 16.00
CA ARG A 53 -18.96 -9.62 15.37
C ARG A 53 -19.36 -11.06 15.06
N ASN A 54 -18.41 -11.87 14.63
CA ASN A 54 -18.63 -13.23 14.19
C ASN A 54 -17.84 -14.21 15.07
N LYS A 55 -18.49 -14.76 16.10
CA LYS A 55 -17.87 -15.71 17.03
C LYS A 55 -17.49 -17.06 16.41
N GLU A 56 -17.97 -17.36 15.20
CA GLU A 56 -17.59 -18.56 14.44
C GLU A 56 -16.28 -18.35 13.65
N LEU A 57 -15.82 -17.09 13.56
CA LEU A 57 -14.53 -16.77 12.98
C LEU A 57 -13.46 -17.29 13.95
N ASN A 58 -12.92 -18.48 13.69
CA ASN A 58 -11.78 -19.08 14.41
C ASN A 58 -10.48 -18.32 14.11
N ALA A 59 -10.51 -16.99 14.18
CA ALA A 59 -9.36 -16.13 14.02
C ALA A 59 -8.65 -15.99 15.37
N ASP A 60 -7.38 -16.37 15.43
CA ASP A 60 -6.54 -16.05 16.57
C ASP A 60 -6.21 -14.56 16.55
N THR A 61 -6.85 -13.82 17.45
CA THR A 61 -6.64 -12.38 17.62
C THR A 61 -5.82 -12.05 18.88
N SER A 62 -5.26 -13.06 19.54
CA SER A 62 -4.48 -12.89 20.77
C SER A 62 -3.09 -12.31 20.51
N ASP A 63 -2.55 -12.54 19.31
CA ASP A 63 -1.21 -12.10 18.87
C ASP A 63 -1.25 -11.43 17.50
N LEU A 64 -2.06 -10.37 17.37
CA LEU A 64 -2.08 -9.53 16.16
C LEU A 64 -0.78 -8.72 16.06
N HIS A 65 -0.02 -8.90 14.97
CA HIS A 65 1.27 -8.25 14.81
C HIS A 65 1.63 -7.97 13.34
N ILE A 66 2.59 -7.06 13.17
CA ILE A 66 3.25 -6.78 11.90
C ILE A 66 4.73 -7.15 12.06
N GLN A 67 5.21 -8.01 11.18
CA GLN A 67 6.58 -8.49 11.15
C GLN A 67 7.35 -7.82 10.00
N LEU A 68 8.55 -7.32 10.31
CA LEU A 68 9.49 -6.78 9.34
C LEU A 68 10.73 -7.68 9.28
N GLU A 69 11.01 -8.23 8.10
CA GLU A 69 12.18 -9.07 7.87
C GLU A 69 13.06 -8.44 6.78
N VAL A 70 14.36 -8.29 7.06
CA VAL A 70 15.33 -7.74 6.10
C VAL A 70 16.31 -8.83 5.70
N ASP A 71 16.33 -9.15 4.41
CA ASP A 71 17.34 -10.03 3.81
C ASP A 71 18.25 -9.20 2.90
N LYS A 72 19.49 -8.97 3.36
CA LYS A 72 20.49 -8.22 2.61
C LYS A 72 21.08 -9.01 1.44
N GLY A 73 21.09 -10.34 1.52
CA GLY A 73 21.58 -11.23 0.47
C GLY A 73 20.63 -11.25 -0.72
N ALA A 74 19.34 -11.46 -0.46
CA ALA A 74 18.28 -11.40 -1.47
C ALA A 74 17.89 -9.96 -1.86
N ARG A 75 18.33 -8.97 -1.09
CA ARG A 75 17.96 -7.54 -1.22
C ARG A 75 16.45 -7.32 -1.09
N THR A 76 15.82 -8.02 -0.16
CA THR A 76 14.38 -7.97 0.09
C THR A 76 14.07 -7.41 1.47
N LEU A 77 13.02 -6.60 1.54
CA LEU A 77 12.33 -6.24 2.77
C LEU A 77 10.95 -6.87 2.70
N THR A 78 10.64 -7.75 3.65
CA THR A 78 9.32 -8.37 3.78
C THR A 78 8.55 -7.64 4.88
N VAL A 79 7.34 -7.18 4.55
CA VAL A 79 6.35 -6.70 5.52
C VAL A 79 5.22 -7.73 5.55
N ARG A 80 5.00 -8.36 6.70
CA ARG A 80 3.99 -9.41 6.88
C ARG A 80 3.08 -9.03 8.03
N ASP A 81 1.78 -9.17 7.85
CA ASP A 81 0.80 -9.11 8.93
C ASP A 81 0.02 -10.43 9.01
N ASN A 82 -0.62 -10.66 10.14
CA ASN A 82 -1.59 -11.75 10.34
C ASN A 82 -3.03 -11.21 10.45
N GLY A 83 -3.35 -10.16 9.70
CA GLY A 83 -4.68 -9.55 9.66
C GLY A 83 -5.68 -10.32 8.81
N ILE A 84 -6.77 -9.64 8.45
CA ILE A 84 -7.91 -10.25 7.74
C ILE A 84 -7.55 -10.79 6.34
N GLY A 85 -6.45 -10.30 5.77
CA GLY A 85 -6.00 -10.65 4.43
C GLY A 85 -6.93 -10.16 3.32
N MET A 86 -6.78 -10.74 2.15
CA MET A 86 -7.62 -10.47 0.97
C MET A 86 -7.93 -11.78 0.25
N THR A 87 -9.14 -11.90 -0.25
CA THR A 87 -9.53 -12.93 -1.20
C THR A 87 -8.90 -12.68 -2.58
N ARG A 88 -8.87 -13.71 -3.44
CA ARG A 88 -8.38 -13.55 -4.82
C ARG A 88 -9.16 -12.46 -5.58
N ALA A 89 -10.47 -12.37 -5.38
CA ALA A 89 -11.30 -11.36 -6.04
C ALA A 89 -10.91 -9.94 -5.59
N GLU A 90 -10.70 -9.75 -4.28
CA GLU A 90 -10.23 -8.47 -3.74
C GLU A 90 -8.83 -8.13 -4.23
N VAL A 91 -7.91 -9.10 -4.35
CA VAL A 91 -6.58 -8.83 -4.93
C VAL A 91 -6.69 -8.34 -6.37
N VAL A 92 -7.54 -8.97 -7.19
CA VAL A 92 -7.72 -8.57 -8.59
C VAL A 92 -8.39 -7.20 -8.72
N ASP A 93 -9.43 -6.93 -7.93
CA ASP A 93 -10.11 -5.63 -7.97
C ASP A 93 -9.23 -4.54 -7.34
N LEU A 94 -8.72 -4.76 -6.14
CA LEU A 94 -7.92 -3.78 -5.44
C LEU A 94 -6.57 -3.59 -6.13
N ILE A 95 -5.71 -4.60 -6.26
CA ILE A 95 -4.38 -4.37 -6.84
C ILE A 95 -4.44 -4.19 -8.36
N GLY A 96 -5.29 -4.95 -9.06
CA GLY A 96 -5.42 -4.89 -10.51
C GLY A 96 -6.16 -3.64 -11.02
N THR A 97 -7.03 -3.03 -10.20
CA THR A 97 -7.91 -1.92 -10.59
C THR A 97 -7.75 -0.66 -9.72
N LEU A 98 -7.04 -0.66 -8.58
CA LEU A 98 -6.79 0.54 -7.72
C LEU A 98 -5.85 1.56 -8.36
N ALA A 99 -6.33 2.10 -9.45
CA ALA A 99 -6.29 3.51 -9.72
C ALA A 99 -7.63 4.21 -9.38
N LYS A 100 -8.60 3.59 -8.69
CA LYS A 100 -9.95 4.21 -8.53
C LYS A 100 -10.08 5.31 -7.47
N SER A 101 -9.47 5.20 -6.28
CA SER A 101 -9.74 6.19 -5.20
C SER A 101 -8.68 7.28 -5.03
N GLY A 102 -7.40 7.01 -5.34
CA GLY A 102 -6.30 7.97 -5.09
C GLY A 102 -5.71 8.67 -6.32
N THR A 103 -6.01 8.24 -7.55
CA THR A 103 -5.27 8.71 -8.74
C THR A 103 -5.67 10.09 -9.23
N ALA A 104 -6.92 10.49 -9.04
CA ALA A 104 -7.33 11.86 -9.35
C ALA A 104 -6.59 12.86 -8.46
N GLU A 105 -6.56 12.59 -7.16
CA GLU A 105 -5.98 13.46 -6.15
C GLU A 105 -4.44 13.44 -6.20
N LEU A 106 -3.82 12.27 -6.40
CA LEU A 106 -2.38 12.15 -6.61
C LEU A 106 -1.93 12.81 -7.93
N ARG A 107 -2.69 12.65 -9.03
CA ARG A 107 -2.42 13.38 -10.29
C ARG A 107 -2.48 14.90 -10.06
N GLN A 108 -3.40 15.37 -9.24
CA GLN A 108 -3.52 16.80 -8.92
C GLN A 108 -2.36 17.29 -8.05
N GLN A 109 -1.93 16.51 -7.06
CA GLN A 109 -0.78 16.83 -6.21
C GLN A 109 0.54 16.83 -6.98
N LEU A 110 0.74 15.90 -7.91
CA LEU A 110 1.97 15.81 -8.72
C LEU A 110 2.02 16.80 -9.89
N ARG A 111 0.86 17.32 -10.32
CA ARG A 111 0.76 18.45 -11.26
C ARG A 111 1.05 19.80 -10.61
N ARG A 112 1.05 19.90 -9.28
CA ARG A 112 1.43 21.14 -8.60
C ARG A 112 2.96 21.28 -8.62
N PRO A 113 3.52 22.30 -9.29
CA PRO A 113 4.93 22.59 -9.13
C PRO A 113 5.19 22.86 -7.65
N ARG A 114 6.23 22.22 -7.08
CA ARG A 114 6.75 22.58 -5.75
C ARG A 114 7.08 24.06 -5.81
N THR A 115 6.22 24.91 -5.23
CA THR A 115 6.55 26.31 -5.07
C THR A 115 7.74 26.35 -4.13
N SER A 116 8.92 26.64 -4.69
CA SER A 116 10.09 26.96 -3.89
C SER A 116 9.68 28.10 -2.97
N ARG A 117 9.88 27.90 -1.66
CA ARG A 117 9.75 28.97 -0.67
C ARG A 117 10.57 30.15 -1.14
N THR A 118 9.91 31.18 -1.64
CA THR A 118 10.49 32.45 -2.01
C THR A 118 11.18 33.01 -0.76
N THR A 119 12.51 33.12 -0.81
CA THR A 119 13.29 33.88 0.15
C THR A 119 12.73 35.31 0.23
N PRO A 120 12.45 35.86 1.42
CA PRO A 120 12.01 37.24 1.54
C PRO A 120 13.16 38.18 1.11
N PRO A 121 12.86 39.32 0.47
CA PRO A 121 13.88 40.25 -0.02
C PRO A 121 14.66 40.88 1.14
N PRO A 122 15.94 41.24 0.94
CA PRO A 122 16.74 41.91 1.95
C PRO A 122 16.12 43.28 2.27
N ARG A 123 16.00 43.58 3.56
CA ARG A 123 15.61 44.91 4.03
C ARG A 123 16.76 45.88 3.73
N SER A 124 16.44 46.95 2.99
CA SER A 124 17.24 48.16 2.83
C SER A 124 17.32 48.94 4.13
#